data_AF-W7DGB8-F1
#
_entry.id   AF-W7DGB8-F1
#
_cell.length_a   1.000
_cell.length_b   1.000
_cell.length_c   1.000
_cell.angle_alpha   90.00
_cell.angle_beta   90.00
_cell.angle_gamma   90.00
#
_symmetry.space_group_name_H-M   'P 1'
#
loop_
_entity.id
_entity.type
_entity.pdbx_description
1 polymer ?
#
loop_
_entity_poly.entity_id
_entity_poly.type
_entity_poly.pdbx_seq_one_letter_code
_entity_poly.pdbx_strand_id
1 'polypeptide(L)' 'MPAEEINAVIQTALKEADENGIHGKDVTPFMLAKVKELTAGKSLEANIELVKHNALIGSQIAVAYQNM' A
#
# COMPACT_ATOMS: atom_id res chain seq x y z
N MET A 1 -8.87 4.87 5.50
CA MET A 1 -9.86 3.83 5.16
C MET A 1 -10.12 2.99 6.39
N PRO A 2 -11.35 2.51 6.63
CA PRO A 2 -11.64 1.53 7.67
C PRO A 2 -10.82 0.25 7.49
N ALA A 3 -10.34 -0.32 8.60
CA ALA A 3 -9.50 -1.52 8.59
C ALA A 3 -10.24 -2.75 8.01
N GLU A 4 -11.51 -2.92 8.37
CA GLU A 4 -12.33 -4.02 7.87
C GLU A 4 -12.51 -3.97 6.35
N GLU A 5 -12.76 -2.78 5.80
CA GLU A 5 -12.93 -2.56 4.36
C GLU A 5 -11.66 -2.94 3.58
N ILE A 6 -10.50 -2.42 4.00
CA ILE A 6 -9.24 -2.70 3.28
C ILE A 6 -8.81 -4.16 3.44
N ASN A 7 -9.05 -4.78 4.60
CA ASN A 7 -8.75 -6.19 4.82
C ASN A 7 -9.59 -7.09 3.92
N ALA A 8 -10.89 -6.80 3.75
CA ALA A 8 -11.73 -7.54 2.83
C ALA A 8 -11.21 -7.46 1.39
N VAL A 9 -10.82 -6.26 0.94
CA VAL A 9 -10.23 -6.06 -0.40
C VAL A 9 -8.92 -6.83 -0.56
N ILE A 10 -8.03 -6.80 0.44
CA ILE A 10 -6.76 -7.53 0.41
C ILE A 10 -6.98 -9.03 0.31
N GLN A 11 -7.94 -9.59 1.05
CA GLN A 11 -8.25 -11.02 0.98
C GLN A 11 -8.77 -11.42 -0.41
N THR A 12 -9.65 -10.61 -1.01
CA THR A 12 -10.10 -10.83 -2.39
C THR A 12 -8.93 -10.79 -3.38
N ALA A 13 -8.04 -9.80 -3.28
CA ALA A 13 -6.88 -9.69 -4.15
C ALA A 13 -5.90 -10.87 -3.98
N LEU A 14 -5.68 -11.35 -2.75
CA LEU A 14 -4.85 -12.53 -2.50
C LEU A 14 -5.44 -13.80 -3.13
N LYS A 15 -6.76 -13.98 -3.03
CA LYS A 15 -7.46 -15.11 -3.66
C LYS A 15 -7.31 -15.07 -5.18
N GLU A 16 -7.50 -13.90 -5.79
CA GLU A 16 -7.30 -13.74 -7.23
C GLU A 16 -5.84 -13.96 -7.65
N ALA A 17 -4.86 -13.55 -6.84
CA ALA A 17 -3.45 -13.79 -7.13
C ALA A 17 -3.15 -15.30 -7.19
N ASP A 18 -3.69 -16.06 -6.24
CA ASP A 18 -3.54 -17.53 -6.17
C ASP A 18 -4.24 -18.23 -7.35
N GLU A 19 -5.49 -17.85 -7.64
CA GLU A 19 -6.27 -18.41 -8.76
C GLU A 19 -5.62 -18.16 -10.12
N ASN A 20 -4.89 -17.05 -10.27
CA ASN A 20 -4.16 -16.70 -11.48
C ASN A 20 -2.69 -17.18 -11.48
N GLY A 21 -2.25 -17.91 -10.45
CA GLY A 21 -0.88 -18.41 -10.34
C GLY A 21 0.19 -17.32 -10.26
N ILE A 22 -0.15 -16.14 -9.72
CA ILE A 22 0.78 -15.02 -9.56
C ILE A 22 1.68 -15.31 -8.34
N HIS A 23 2.99 -15.38 -8.57
CA HIS A 23 3.95 -15.77 -7.54
C HIS A 23 5.23 -14.94 -7.56
N GLY A 24 6.00 -15.02 -6.46
CA GLY A 24 7.30 -14.36 -6.34
C GLY A 24 7.20 -12.84 -6.46
N LYS A 25 8.10 -12.25 -7.27
CA LYS A 25 8.22 -10.79 -7.45
C LYS A 25 6.98 -10.14 -8.07
N ASP A 26 6.12 -10.92 -8.71
CA ASP A 26 4.95 -10.42 -9.44
C ASP A 26 3.74 -10.20 -8.50
N VAL A 27 3.78 -10.77 -7.29
CA VAL A 27 2.69 -10.62 -6.29
C VAL A 27 2.49 -9.17 -5.90
N THR A 28 3.54 -8.45 -5.51
CA THR A 28 3.43 -7.06 -5.04
C THR A 28 2.83 -6.11 -6.09
N PRO A 29 3.32 -6.05 -7.34
CA PRO A 29 2.72 -5.17 -8.35
C PRO A 29 1.28 -5.57 -8.69
N PHE A 30 0.95 -6.87 -8.72
CA PHE A 30 -0.42 -7.33 -8.88
C PHE A 30 -1.32 -6.85 -7.75
N MET A 31 -0.90 -7.07 -6.50
CA MET A 31 -1.67 -6.70 -5.30
C MET A 31 -1.95 -5.20 -5.26
N LEU A 32 -0.95 -4.35 -5.53
CA LEU A 32 -1.15 -2.90 -5.55
C LEU A 32 -2.13 -2.47 -6.64
N ALA A 33 -2.03 -3.05 -7.84
CA ALA A 33 -2.96 -2.74 -8.94
C ALA A 33 -4.39 -3.19 -8.61
N LYS A 34 -4.55 -4.41 -8.10
CA LYS A 34 -5.86 -4.99 -7.77
C LYS A 34 -6.55 -4.26 -6.60
N VAL A 35 -5.81 -3.95 -5.55
CA VAL A 35 -6.34 -3.18 -4.41
C VAL A 35 -6.76 -1.77 -4.85
N LYS A 36 -6.00 -1.12 -5.74
CA LYS A 36 -6.40 0.16 -6.36
C LYS A 36 -7.71 0.01 -7.13
N GLU A 37 -7.83 -1.02 -7.97
CA GLU A 37 -9.03 -1.30 -8.77
C GLU A 37 -10.26 -1.50 -7.88
N LEU A 38 -10.19 -2.43 -6.92
CA LEU A 38 -11.30 -2.81 -6.04
C LEU A 38 -11.75 -1.67 -5.10
N THR A 39 -10.89 -0.69 -4.86
CA THR A 39 -11.19 0.49 -4.02
C THR A 39 -11.53 1.73 -4.82
N ALA A 40 -11.67 1.60 -6.15
CA ALA A 40 -11.90 2.71 -7.07
C ALA A 40 -10.88 3.86 -6.89
N GLY A 41 -9.62 3.52 -6.59
CA GLY A 41 -8.53 4.48 -6.38
C GLY A 41 -8.33 4.98 -4.95
N LYS A 42 -9.26 4.77 -4.01
CA LYS A 42 -9.12 5.27 -2.62
C LYS A 42 -7.87 4.76 -1.91
N SER A 43 -7.47 3.52 -2.16
CA SER A 43 -6.23 2.96 -1.59
C SER A 43 -4.98 3.65 -2.12
N LEU A 44 -4.98 4.07 -3.39
CA LEU A 44 -3.88 4.82 -3.98
C LEU A 44 -3.78 6.22 -3.37
N GLU A 45 -4.91 6.90 -3.20
CA GLU A 45 -4.95 8.20 -2.51
C GLU A 45 -4.39 8.10 -1.09
N ALA A 46 -4.83 7.09 -0.32
CA ALA A 46 -4.30 6.85 1.02
C ALA A 46 -2.79 6.56 1.02
N ASN A 47 -2.29 5.79 0.03
CA ASN A 47 -0.86 5.50 -0.10
C ASN A 47 -0.04 6.76 -0.42
N ILE A 48 -0.55 7.63 -1.30
CA ILE A 48 0.10 8.92 -1.61
C ILE A 48 0.24 9.79 -0.37
N GLU A 49 -0.83 9.92 0.43
CA GLU A 49 -0.77 10.70 1.68
C GLU A 49 0.17 10.07 2.71
N LEU A 50 0.22 8.73 2.79
CA LEU A 50 1.18 8.01 3.62
C LEU A 50 2.64 8.30 3.20
N VAL A 51 2.94 8.27 1.90
CA VAL A 51 4.30 8.55 1.40
C VAL A 51 4.72 9.98 1.71
N LYS A 52 3.83 10.96 1.55
CA LYS A 52 4.09 12.36 1.93
C LYS A 52 4.37 12.48 3.43
N HIS A 53 3.57 11.82 4.26
CA HIS A 53 3.77 11.81 5.71
C HIS A 53 5.11 11.17 6.09
N ASN A 54 5.45 10.02 5.50
CA ASN A 54 6.73 9.34 5.72
C ASN A 54 7.91 10.23 5.32
N ALA A 55 7.81 10.97 4.21
CA ALA A 55 8.83 11.92 3.78
C ALA A 55 9.01 13.06 4.79
N LEU A 56 7.91 13.62 5.31
CA LEU A 56 7.94 14.65 6.33
C LEU A 56 8.65 14.16 7.60
N ILE A 57 8.19 13.04 8.17
CA ILE A 57 8.79 12.49 9.40
C ILE A 57 10.24 12.08 9.17
N GLY A 58 10.53 11.43 8.03
CA GLY A 58 11.90 11.06 7.65
C GLY A 58 12.84 12.26 7.59
N SER A 59 12.38 13.39 7.05
CA SER A 59 13.18 14.62 7.01
C SER A 59 13.45 15.20 8.40
N GLN A 60 12.46 15.18 9.29
CA GLN A 60 12.61 15.65 10.67
C GLN A 60 13.61 14.78 11.45
N ILE A 61 13.54 13.46 11.27
CA ILE A 61 14.50 12.51 11.85
C ILE A 61 15.91 12.79 11.33
N ALA A 62 16.08 12.99 10.02
CA ALA A 62 17.38 13.27 9.41
C ALA A 62 18.01 14.56 9.95
N VAL A 63 17.22 15.63 10.09
CA VAL A 63 17.68 16.90 10.69
C VAL A 63 18.05 16.72 12.16
N ALA A 64 17.22 16.02 12.94
CA ALA A 64 17.53 15.75 14.34
C ALA A 64 18.83 14.97 14.48
N TYR A 65 19.02 13.93 13.66
CA TYR A 65 20.23 13.09 13.64
C TYR A 65 21.49 13.88 13.27
N GLN A 66 21.40 14.79 12.29
CA GLN A 66 22.53 15.63 11.89
C GLN A 66 22.96 16.63 12.98
N ASN A 67 22.06 16.99 13.88
CA ASN A 67 22.31 17.92 14.98
C ASN A 67 22.69 17.22 16.30
N MET A 68 22.80 15.88 16.31
CA MET A 68 23.35 15.10 17.42
C MET A 68 24.87 15.18 17.44
#